data_AF-A0A562WPU6-F1
#
_entry.id   AF-A0A562WPU6-F1
#
_cell.length_a   1.000
_cell.length_b   1.000
_cell.length_c   1.000
_cell.angle_alpha   90.00
_cell.angle_beta   90.00
_cell.angle_gamma   90.00
#
_symmetry.space_group_name_H-M   'P 1'
#
loop_
_entity.id
_entity.type
_entity.pdbx_description
1 polymer ?
#
loop_
_entity_poly.entity_id
_entity_poly.type
_entity_poly.pdbx_seq_one_letter_code
_entity_poly.pdbx_strand_id
1 'polypeptide(L)'
;MSSETTTEHPFNMANRAYQRLLAIASEHLDVGVWKRDSDGRPVMITLTDIASRDIITLAVMDSHEEAVPHALLAVTVDTELRAYGPFAGSSTAGAYAARLALAQPDVVATRPVPLHCPSERDIPSTAWIDAPHTMADMVTARPADTAVTCLILLDRANGSLVAVGPFTTPREADGWRPQPDHEASRFVVALQQVMSDGD
;
A
#
# COMPACT_ATOMS: atom_id res chain seq x y z
N MET A 1 28.39 16.77 -4.08
CA MET A 1 28.36 15.72 -5.13
C MET A 1 28.98 14.50 -4.49
N SER A 2 28.29 13.39 -4.22
CA SER A 2 27.05 12.88 -4.79
C SER A 2 26.23 12.14 -3.71
N SER A 3 24.93 12.15 -3.95
CA SER A 3 23.82 11.37 -3.39
C SER A 3 24.09 9.88 -3.19
N GLU A 4 23.52 9.29 -2.13
CA GLU A 4 22.65 8.10 -2.23
C GLU A 4 21.95 7.78 -0.89
N THR A 5 20.62 7.82 -0.96
CA THR A 5 19.61 7.27 -0.05
C THR A 5 19.77 5.77 0.14
N THR A 6 19.66 5.24 1.37
CA THR A 6 19.24 3.85 1.72
C THR A 6 19.40 3.67 3.24
N THR A 7 18.47 3.19 4.07
CA THR A 7 17.21 2.45 3.94
C THR A 7 16.46 2.62 5.28
N GLU A 8 15.25 3.19 5.30
CA GLU A 8 14.44 3.36 6.53
C GLU A 8 13.86 2.05 7.10
N HIS A 9 14.06 0.91 6.42
CA HIS A 9 13.42 -0.36 6.78
C HIS A 9 14.40 -1.54 6.66
N PRO A 10 15.10 -1.92 7.75
CA PRO A 10 16.03 -3.04 7.73
C PRO A 10 15.29 -4.39 7.66
N PHE A 11 15.88 -5.37 6.96
CA PHE A 11 15.36 -6.75 6.91
C PHE A 11 15.18 -7.31 8.33
N ASN A 12 13.94 -7.63 8.69
CA ASN A 12 13.63 -8.15 10.02
C ASN A 12 13.88 -9.65 10.08
N MET A 13 15.04 -10.07 10.59
CA MET A 13 15.34 -11.49 10.80
C MET A 13 14.35 -12.18 11.77
N ALA A 14 13.64 -11.42 12.61
CA ALA A 14 12.58 -11.95 13.47
C ALA A 14 11.20 -11.98 12.78
N ASN A 15 11.11 -11.67 11.48
CA ASN A 15 9.88 -11.81 10.71
C ASN A 15 9.35 -13.25 10.83
N ARG A 16 8.08 -13.38 11.19
CA ARG A 16 7.46 -14.68 11.49
C ARG A 16 7.41 -15.62 10.27
N ALA A 17 7.23 -15.08 9.06
CA ALA A 17 7.22 -15.88 7.84
C ALA A 17 8.63 -16.43 7.56
N TYR A 18 9.66 -15.60 7.68
CA TYR A 18 11.05 -16.02 7.54
C TYR A 18 11.44 -17.08 8.58
N GLN A 19 11.09 -16.88 9.85
CA GLN A 19 11.35 -17.85 10.92
C GLN A 19 10.62 -19.18 10.70
N ARG A 20 9.37 -19.15 10.22
CA ARG A 20 8.62 -20.37 9.88
C ARG A 20 9.23 -21.12 8.70
N LEU A 21 9.64 -20.40 7.65
CA LEU A 21 10.31 -21.01 6.51
C LEU A 21 11.56 -21.76 6.96
N LEU A 22 12.43 -21.12 7.76
CA LEU A 22 13.63 -21.76 8.29
C LEU A 22 13.30 -22.97 9.16
N ALA A 23 12.36 -22.83 10.08
CA ALA A 23 11.97 -23.92 10.98
C ALA A 23 11.48 -25.16 10.20
N ILE A 24 10.54 -24.98 9.27
CA ILE A 24 9.97 -26.07 8.46
C ILE A 24 11.03 -26.67 7.54
N ALA A 25 11.85 -25.83 6.90
CA ALA A 25 12.92 -26.33 6.03
C ALA A 25 13.94 -27.16 6.82
N SER A 26 14.31 -26.73 8.02
CA SER A 26 15.26 -27.43 8.89
C SER A 26 14.73 -28.75 9.46
N GLU A 27 13.42 -29.01 9.41
CA GLU A 27 12.88 -30.33 9.80
C GLU A 27 13.26 -31.43 8.81
N HIS A 28 13.51 -31.07 7.55
CA HIS A 28 13.70 -32.03 6.46
C HIS A 28 15.01 -31.85 5.69
N LEU A 29 15.62 -30.67 5.74
CA LEU A 29 16.76 -30.28 4.92
C LEU A 29 17.87 -29.71 5.82
N ASP A 30 19.11 -29.85 5.38
CA ASP A 30 20.22 -29.08 5.93
C ASP A 30 20.18 -27.66 5.35
N VAL A 31 20.12 -26.65 6.22
CA VAL A 31 19.83 -25.25 5.84
C VAL A 31 21.07 -24.38 6.07
N GLY A 32 21.68 -23.92 4.99
CA GLY A 32 22.76 -22.94 4.99
C GLY A 32 22.23 -21.52 4.74
N VAL A 33 22.49 -20.58 5.66
CA VAL A 33 22.12 -19.17 5.49
C VAL A 33 23.36 -18.33 5.20
N TRP A 34 23.39 -17.72 4.03
CA TRP A 34 24.45 -16.81 3.62
C TRP A 34 24.07 -15.39 4.00
N LYS A 35 24.94 -14.73 4.75
CA LYS A 35 24.72 -13.39 5.26
C LYS A 35 25.66 -12.42 4.54
N ARG A 36 25.18 -11.21 4.29
CA ARG A 36 26.00 -10.10 3.82
C ARG A 36 26.90 -9.65 4.95
N ASP A 37 28.19 -9.50 4.68
CA ASP A 37 29.19 -9.20 5.70
C ASP A 37 28.98 -7.84 6.38
N SER A 38 28.42 -6.86 5.66
CA SER A 38 28.27 -5.48 6.16
C SER A 38 27.25 -5.33 7.27
N ASP A 39 26.17 -6.11 7.25
CA ASP A 39 25.00 -5.93 8.12
C ASP A 39 24.46 -7.26 8.69
N GLY A 40 25.08 -8.39 8.35
CA GLY A 40 24.66 -9.73 8.77
C GLY A 40 23.34 -10.19 8.14
N ARG A 41 22.83 -9.47 7.14
CA ARG A 41 21.54 -9.73 6.52
C ARG A 41 21.57 -11.00 5.66
N PRO A 42 20.60 -11.91 5.77
CA PRO A 42 20.45 -13.03 4.84
C PRO A 42 20.29 -12.55 3.40
N VAL A 43 21.13 -13.04 2.50
CA VAL A 43 21.06 -12.75 1.05
C VAL A 43 20.74 -14.00 0.23
N MET A 44 20.94 -15.18 0.82
CA MET A 44 20.73 -16.45 0.14
C MET A 44 20.50 -17.56 1.16
N ILE A 45 19.63 -18.51 0.84
CA ILE A 45 19.37 -19.72 1.63
C ILE A 45 19.67 -20.91 0.73
N THR A 46 20.54 -21.79 1.18
CA THR A 46 20.82 -23.08 0.54
C THR A 46 20.12 -24.17 1.33
N LEU A 47 19.31 -24.96 0.64
CA LEU A 47 18.60 -26.11 1.17
C LEU A 47 19.21 -27.37 0.56
N THR A 48 19.71 -28.27 1.41
CA THR A 48 20.31 -29.53 0.98
C THR A 48 19.47 -30.68 1.51
N ASP A 49 18.95 -31.52 0.62
CA ASP A 49 18.33 -32.77 1.05
C ASP A 49 19.43 -33.74 1.52
N ILE A 50 19.30 -34.21 2.76
CA ILE A 50 20.29 -35.07 3.41
C ILE A 50 20.34 -36.44 2.71
N ALA A 51 19.20 -36.92 2.22
CA ALA A 51 19.07 -38.25 1.62
C ALA A 51 19.59 -38.30 0.18
N SER A 52 19.10 -37.40 -0.69
CA SER A 52 19.49 -37.37 -2.11
C SER A 52 20.78 -36.59 -2.39
N ARG A 53 21.15 -35.65 -1.49
CA ARG A 53 22.18 -34.61 -1.72
C ARG A 53 21.81 -33.59 -2.78
N ASP A 54 20.54 -33.48 -3.15
CA ASP A 54 20.06 -32.41 -4.01
C ASP A 54 20.15 -31.06 -3.30
N ILE A 55 20.56 -30.03 -4.05
CA ILE A 55 20.81 -28.69 -3.52
C ILE A 55 19.93 -27.70 -4.27
N ILE A 56 19.13 -26.94 -3.52
CA ILE A 56 18.39 -25.79 -4.03
C ILE A 56 18.92 -24.55 -3.34
N THR A 57 19.16 -23.49 -4.09
CA THR A 57 19.58 -22.20 -3.55
C THR A 57 18.58 -21.12 -3.92
N LEU A 58 18.08 -20.42 -2.90
CA LEU A 58 17.09 -19.37 -3.01
C LEU A 58 17.77 -18.02 -2.73
N ALA A 59 17.68 -17.09 -3.68
CA ALA A 59 18.07 -15.72 -3.42
C ALA A 59 17.04 -15.06 -2.49
N VAL A 60 17.50 -14.49 -1.37
CA VAL A 60 16.66 -13.71 -0.46
C VAL A 60 16.68 -12.27 -0.97
N MET A 61 15.76 -11.96 -1.86
CA MET A 61 15.50 -10.59 -2.27
C MET A 61 14.62 -9.94 -1.21
N ASP A 62 15.03 -8.78 -0.68
CA ASP A 62 13.99 -7.83 -0.25
C ASP A 62 13.29 -7.46 -1.55
N SER A 63 12.13 -8.02 -1.82
CA SER A 63 11.11 -7.09 -2.27
C SER A 63 10.91 -6.16 -1.09
N HIS A 64 11.25 -4.88 -1.28
CA HIS A 64 10.59 -3.82 -0.54
C HIS A 64 9.10 -4.03 -0.82
N GLU A 65 8.44 -4.86 0.00
CA GLU A 65 7.00 -4.76 0.13
C GLU A 65 6.81 -3.33 0.57
N GLU A 66 6.25 -2.54 -0.33
CA GLU A 66 5.93 -1.14 -0.10
C GLU A 66 4.90 -1.14 1.03
N ALA A 67 5.39 -1.21 2.27
CA ALA A 67 4.59 -1.47 3.47
C ALA A 67 3.59 -0.34 3.74
N VAL A 68 3.66 0.74 2.97
CA VAL A 68 2.66 1.79 2.93
C VAL A 68 1.44 1.23 2.20
N PRO A 69 0.34 0.91 2.91
CA PRO A 69 -0.87 0.46 2.26
C PRO A 69 -1.34 1.54 1.29
N HIS A 70 -1.80 1.14 0.11
CA HIS A 70 -2.32 2.06 -0.89
C HIS A 70 -3.81 1.86 -1.09
N ALA A 71 -4.53 2.93 -1.45
CA ALA A 71 -5.82 2.82 -2.10
C ALA A 71 -5.67 3.11 -3.59
N LEU A 72 -6.54 2.55 -4.42
CA LEU A 72 -6.74 3.03 -5.78
C LEU A 72 -7.96 3.95 -5.78
N LEU A 73 -7.75 5.23 -6.06
CA LEU A 73 -8.85 6.16 -6.34
C LEU A 73 -9.28 6.01 -7.79
N ALA A 74 -10.58 6.03 -8.03
CA ALA A 74 -11.18 6.02 -9.35
C ALA A 74 -12.25 7.12 -9.45
N VAL A 75 -12.28 7.82 -10.57
CA VAL A 75 -13.33 8.79 -10.91
C VAL A 75 -14.16 8.23 -12.05
N THR A 76 -15.48 8.33 -11.92
CA THR A 76 -16.40 7.94 -12.99
C THR A 76 -16.73 9.11 -13.92
N VAL A 77 -17.35 8.83 -15.07
CA VAL A 77 -17.92 9.84 -15.98
C VAL A 77 -18.89 10.79 -15.28
N ASP A 78 -19.59 10.31 -14.24
CA ASP A 78 -20.52 11.09 -13.42
C ASP A 78 -19.83 11.83 -12.27
N THR A 79 -18.49 11.90 -12.29
CA THR A 79 -17.66 12.61 -11.31
C THR A 79 -17.73 12.03 -9.88
N GLU A 80 -18.18 10.79 -9.76
CA GLU A 80 -18.21 10.06 -8.49
C GLU A 80 -16.79 9.58 -8.13
N LEU A 81 -16.34 9.87 -6.92
CA LEU A 81 -15.08 9.34 -6.39
C LEU A 81 -15.32 8.00 -5.69
N ARG A 82 -14.60 6.97 -6.16
CA ARG A 82 -14.57 5.63 -5.58
C ARG A 82 -13.16 5.30 -5.10
N ALA A 83 -13.06 4.46 -4.06
CA ALA A 83 -11.79 3.98 -3.53
C ALA A 83 -11.79 2.46 -3.41
N TYR A 84 -10.68 1.82 -3.79
CA TYR A 84 -10.47 0.37 -3.73
C TYR A 84 -9.22 0.06 -2.89
N GLY A 85 -9.22 -1.07 -2.19
CA GLY A 85 -8.09 -1.55 -1.38
C GLY A 85 -8.49 -1.95 0.04
N PRO A 86 -7.55 -1.93 1.01
CA PRO A 86 -6.15 -1.52 0.86
C PRO A 86 -5.33 -2.51 0.03
N PHE A 87 -4.37 -1.99 -0.75
CA PHE A 87 -3.38 -2.76 -1.48
C PHE A 87 -2.04 -2.74 -0.76
N ALA A 88 -1.24 -3.78 -0.98
CA ALA A 88 0.11 -3.92 -0.44
C ALA A 88 1.14 -2.91 -1.02
N GLY A 89 0.74 -2.04 -1.95
CA GLY A 89 1.62 -1.03 -2.54
C GLY A 89 1.05 -0.39 -3.80
N SER A 90 1.74 0.63 -4.30
CA SER A 90 1.41 1.41 -5.49
C SER A 90 1.38 0.53 -6.75
N SER A 91 2.34 -0.41 -6.88
CA SER A 91 2.39 -1.35 -8.01
C SER A 91 1.15 -2.25 -8.06
N THR A 92 0.74 -2.83 -6.94
CA THR A 92 -0.44 -3.70 -6.85
C THR A 92 -1.73 -2.91 -7.11
N ALA A 93 -1.83 -1.69 -6.56
CA ALA A 93 -2.95 -0.79 -6.84
C ALA A 93 -3.00 -0.41 -8.34
N GLY A 94 -1.86 -0.11 -8.95
CA GLY A 94 -1.74 0.20 -10.38
C GLY A 94 -2.11 -0.98 -11.28
N ALA A 95 -1.69 -2.20 -10.94
CA ALA A 95 -2.09 -3.42 -11.65
C ALA A 95 -3.61 -3.64 -11.58
N TYR A 96 -4.23 -3.35 -10.44
CA TYR A 96 -5.69 -3.39 -10.31
C TYR A 96 -6.39 -2.33 -11.15
N ALA A 97 -5.79 -1.14 -11.34
CA ALA A 97 -6.37 -0.10 -12.18
C ALA A 97 -6.65 -0.55 -13.62
N ALA A 98 -5.73 -1.33 -14.21
CA ALA A 98 -5.92 -1.91 -15.54
C ALA A 98 -7.10 -2.89 -15.56
N ARG A 99 -7.26 -3.72 -14.53
CA ARG A 99 -8.41 -4.62 -14.39
C ARG A 99 -9.72 -3.84 -14.21
N LEU A 100 -9.70 -2.79 -13.40
CA LEU A 100 -10.85 -1.94 -13.14
C LEU A 100 -11.33 -1.25 -14.43
N ALA A 101 -10.42 -0.68 -15.22
CA ALA A 101 -10.75 -0.02 -16.48
C ALA A 101 -11.40 -0.97 -17.50
N LEU A 102 -11.05 -2.26 -17.49
CA LEU A 102 -11.68 -3.28 -18.33
C LEU A 102 -13.08 -3.67 -17.83
N ALA A 103 -13.27 -3.72 -16.51
CA ALA A 103 -14.53 -4.15 -15.88
C ALA A 103 -15.58 -3.02 -15.78
N GLN A 104 -15.12 -1.77 -15.67
CA GLN A 104 -15.94 -0.59 -15.40
C GLN A 104 -15.66 0.49 -16.45
N PRO A 105 -16.41 0.50 -17.58
CA PRO A 105 -16.17 1.44 -18.67
C PRO A 105 -16.53 2.88 -18.32
N ASP A 106 -17.23 3.11 -17.20
CA ASP A 106 -17.54 4.41 -16.64
C ASP A 106 -16.35 5.06 -15.92
N VAL A 107 -15.27 4.32 -15.63
CA VAL A 107 -14.06 4.87 -14.98
C VAL A 107 -13.24 5.67 -16.00
N VAL A 108 -13.05 6.96 -15.73
CA VAL A 108 -12.31 7.89 -16.63
C VAL A 108 -10.91 8.19 -16.15
N ALA A 109 -10.63 8.02 -14.86
CA ALA A 109 -9.32 8.25 -14.29
C ALA A 109 -9.10 7.37 -13.06
N THR A 110 -7.86 6.92 -12.87
CA THR A 110 -7.45 6.16 -11.69
C THR A 110 -6.13 6.68 -11.15
N ARG A 111 -5.95 6.64 -9.83
CA ARG A 111 -4.71 7.07 -9.16
C ARG A 111 -4.43 6.19 -7.95
N PRO A 112 -3.32 5.44 -7.92
CA PRO A 112 -2.80 4.86 -6.69
C PRO A 112 -2.42 5.98 -5.72
N VAL A 113 -2.85 5.86 -4.47
CA VAL A 113 -2.57 6.84 -3.42
C VAL A 113 -2.12 6.11 -2.16
N PRO A 114 -1.05 6.54 -1.48
CA PRO A 114 -0.68 5.97 -0.19
C PRO A 114 -1.76 6.32 0.84
N LEU A 115 -2.05 5.38 1.74
CA LEU A 115 -2.95 5.57 2.87
C LEU A 115 -2.15 6.03 4.08
N HIS A 116 -2.36 7.29 4.45
CA HIS A 116 -1.82 7.87 5.67
C HIS A 116 -2.49 7.28 6.91
N CYS A 117 -1.69 7.03 7.95
CA CYS A 117 -2.15 6.36 9.14
C CYS A 117 -3.12 7.24 9.95
N PRO A 118 -4.34 6.78 10.28
CA PRO A 118 -5.31 7.58 11.05
C PRO A 118 -4.83 8.02 12.44
N SER A 119 -3.87 7.32 13.05
CA SER A 119 -3.31 7.72 14.35
C SER A 119 -2.31 8.88 14.26
N GLU A 120 -1.82 9.20 13.06
CA GLU A 120 -0.82 10.23 12.82
C GLU A 120 -1.50 11.49 12.28
N ARG A 121 -1.68 12.51 13.13
CA ARG A 121 -2.39 13.73 12.71
C ARG A 121 -1.53 14.71 11.92
N ASP A 122 -0.21 14.62 12.06
CA ASP A 122 0.72 15.38 11.25
C ASP A 122 0.83 14.72 9.87
N ILE A 123 0.46 15.46 8.82
CA ILE A 123 0.57 14.98 7.44
C ILE A 123 1.81 15.63 6.84
N PRO A 124 2.90 14.87 6.61
CA PRO A 124 4.09 15.44 5.99
C PRO A 124 3.78 15.90 4.57
N SER A 125 4.49 16.91 4.08
CA SER A 125 4.32 17.42 2.71
C SER A 125 4.49 16.35 1.63
N THR A 126 5.27 15.30 1.92
CA THR A 126 5.50 14.15 1.02
C THR A 126 4.29 13.22 0.90
N ALA A 127 3.32 13.28 1.81
CA ALA A 127 2.09 12.48 1.73
C ALA A 127 1.04 13.13 0.80
N TRP A 128 1.20 14.42 0.48
CA TRP A 128 0.38 15.11 -0.51
C TRP A 128 0.91 14.82 -1.91
N ILE A 129 0.02 14.33 -2.77
CA ILE A 129 0.34 13.97 -4.15
C ILE A 129 -0.54 14.73 -5.12
N ASP A 130 -0.08 14.86 -6.37
CA ASP A 130 -0.86 15.53 -7.41
C ASP A 130 -2.21 14.84 -7.62
N ALA A 131 -3.27 15.64 -7.53
CA ALA A 131 -4.61 15.22 -7.89
C ALA A 131 -4.73 15.19 -9.42
N PRO A 132 -5.29 14.12 -10.02
CA PRO A 132 -5.69 14.16 -11.41
C PRO A 132 -6.58 15.39 -11.66
N HIS A 133 -6.37 16.12 -12.76
CA HIS A 133 -7.15 17.33 -13.07
C HIS A 133 -8.67 17.08 -13.04
N THR A 134 -9.10 15.88 -13.44
CA THR A 134 -10.50 15.43 -13.37
C THR A 134 -11.03 15.28 -11.94
N MET A 135 -10.17 15.02 -10.94
CA MET A 135 -10.54 14.96 -9.52
C MET A 135 -10.67 16.34 -8.87
N ALA A 136 -9.80 17.29 -9.23
CA ALA A 136 -9.70 18.58 -8.56
C ALA A 136 -11.00 19.41 -8.68
N ASP A 137 -11.62 19.37 -9.86
CA ASP A 137 -12.68 20.32 -10.23
C ASP A 137 -14.10 19.79 -10.00
N MET A 138 -14.32 18.47 -10.03
CA MET A 138 -15.68 17.93 -10.24
C MET A 138 -16.16 16.91 -9.21
N VAL A 139 -15.31 16.45 -8.29
CA VAL A 139 -15.66 15.30 -7.44
C VAL A 139 -16.81 15.61 -6.48
N THR A 140 -17.82 14.75 -6.50
CA THR A 140 -18.81 14.60 -5.43
C THR A 140 -18.58 13.26 -4.72
N ALA A 141 -18.72 13.25 -3.39
CA ALA A 141 -18.68 12.01 -2.62
C ALA A 141 -20.08 11.45 -2.42
N ARG A 142 -20.23 10.17 -2.71
CA ARG A 142 -21.40 9.41 -2.29
C ARG A 142 -21.24 9.00 -0.82
N PRO A 143 -22.28 9.07 0.02
CA PRO A 143 -22.20 8.64 1.41
C PRO A 143 -21.76 7.17 1.52
N ALA A 144 -20.81 6.90 2.41
CA ALA A 144 -20.31 5.54 2.67
C ALA A 144 -21.37 4.72 3.43
N ASP A 145 -21.96 3.73 2.77
CA ASP A 145 -23.09 2.95 3.29
C ASP A 145 -22.64 1.65 3.97
N THR A 146 -21.73 1.74 4.96
CA THR A 146 -21.36 0.68 5.95
C THR A 146 -20.15 -0.25 5.70
N ALA A 147 -19.20 0.08 4.82
CA ALA A 147 -17.89 -0.63 4.75
C ALA A 147 -16.74 0.22 5.35
N VAL A 148 -15.57 -0.40 5.58
CA VAL A 148 -14.29 0.28 5.89
C VAL A 148 -14.16 1.54 5.02
N THR A 149 -13.77 2.68 5.60
CA THR A 149 -13.74 3.96 4.87
C THR A 149 -12.35 4.57 4.80
N CYS A 150 -12.11 5.41 3.81
CA CYS A 150 -10.99 6.35 3.81
C CYS A 150 -11.51 7.79 3.74
N LEU A 151 -10.72 8.71 4.30
CA LEU A 151 -10.93 10.14 4.18
C LEU A 151 -9.99 10.66 3.10
N ILE A 152 -10.54 11.32 2.08
CA ILE A 152 -9.77 12.01 1.06
C ILE A 152 -9.80 13.50 1.38
N LEU A 153 -8.62 14.08 1.55
CA LEU A 153 -8.41 15.52 1.65
C LEU A 153 -7.93 16.01 0.29
N LEU A 154 -8.65 16.97 -0.28
CA LEU A 154 -8.32 17.59 -1.57
C LEU A 154 -8.04 19.07 -1.33
N ASP A 155 -6.78 19.46 -1.49
CA ASP A 155 -6.36 20.84 -1.55
C ASP A 155 -6.52 21.35 -2.98
N ARG A 156 -7.62 22.05 -3.22
CA ARG A 156 -7.94 22.60 -4.55
C ARG A 156 -7.02 23.75 -4.95
N ALA A 157 -6.46 24.48 -3.99
CA ALA A 157 -5.58 25.61 -4.30
C ALA A 157 -4.26 25.12 -4.90
N ASN A 158 -3.75 24.00 -4.38
CA ASN A 158 -2.49 23.41 -4.83
C ASN A 158 -2.68 22.24 -5.81
N GLY A 159 -3.92 21.79 -6.05
CA GLY A 159 -4.20 20.65 -6.92
C GLY A 159 -3.64 19.34 -6.37
N SER A 160 -3.58 19.20 -5.05
CA SER A 160 -3.00 18.04 -4.37
C SER A 160 -4.01 17.33 -3.48
N LEU A 161 -3.78 16.06 -3.22
CA LEU A 161 -4.63 15.25 -2.36
C LEU A 161 -3.82 14.34 -1.44
N VAL A 162 -4.44 13.90 -0.36
CA VAL A 162 -3.97 12.84 0.51
C VAL A 162 -5.13 11.95 0.93
N ALA A 163 -4.89 10.66 1.06
CA ALA A 163 -5.84 9.70 1.57
C ALA A 163 -5.43 9.26 2.98
N VAL A 164 -6.38 9.27 3.91
CA VAL A 164 -6.19 8.83 5.30
C VAL A 164 -7.08 7.62 5.54
N GLY A 165 -6.56 6.58 6.15
CA GLY A 165 -7.32 5.36 6.40
C GLY A 165 -6.45 4.11 6.46
N PRO A 166 -7.06 2.92 6.56
CA PRO A 166 -8.50 2.70 6.68
C PRO A 166 -9.06 3.13 8.05
N PHE A 167 -10.28 3.65 8.06
CA PHE A 167 -11.09 3.88 9.26
C PHE A 167 -12.13 2.77 9.41
N THR A 168 -12.49 2.45 10.66
CA THR A 168 -13.48 1.39 10.94
C THR A 168 -14.92 1.86 10.78
N THR A 169 -15.16 3.18 10.86
CA THR A 169 -16.48 3.77 10.64
C THR A 169 -16.41 5.09 9.86
N PRO A 170 -17.46 5.44 9.09
CA PRO A 170 -17.56 6.75 8.44
C PRO A 170 -17.48 7.93 9.42
N ARG A 171 -17.97 7.75 10.66
CA ARG A 171 -17.97 8.78 11.70
C ARG A 171 -16.56 9.11 12.20
N GLU A 172 -15.70 8.10 12.34
CA GLU A 172 -14.30 8.31 12.70
C GLU A 172 -13.56 9.07 11.61
N ALA A 173 -13.76 8.68 10.34
CA ALA A 173 -13.20 9.39 9.20
C ALA A 173 -13.66 10.85 9.15
N ASP A 174 -14.96 11.08 9.33
CA ASP A 174 -15.54 12.43 9.32
C ASP A 174 -15.00 13.31 10.46
N GLY A 175 -14.78 12.75 11.66
CA GLY A 175 -14.25 13.47 12.81
C GLY A 175 -12.74 13.74 12.77
N TRP A 176 -12.00 13.08 11.89
CA TRP A 176 -10.54 13.21 11.81
C TRP A 176 -10.10 14.57 11.24
N ARG A 177 -9.08 15.22 11.81
CA ARG A 177 -8.52 16.50 11.30
C ARG A 177 -6.99 16.47 11.35
N PRO A 178 -6.30 17.00 10.32
CA PRO A 178 -4.84 17.13 10.35
C PRO A 178 -4.39 18.15 11.39
N GLN A 179 -3.14 18.07 11.80
CA GLN A 179 -2.45 19.05 12.65
C GLN A 179 -1.15 19.50 11.97
N PRO A 180 -0.98 20.80 11.66
CA PRO A 180 -1.96 21.88 11.80
C PRO A 180 -3.20 21.66 10.93
N ASP A 181 -4.29 22.39 11.22
CA ASP A 181 -5.49 22.33 10.39
C ASP A 181 -5.15 22.83 8.98
N HIS A 182 -5.66 22.14 7.97
CA HIS A 182 -5.38 22.41 6.56
C HIS A 182 -6.71 22.65 5.87
N GLU A 183 -6.82 23.77 5.14
CA GLU A 183 -8.01 24.08 4.36
C GLU A 183 -8.08 23.17 3.13
N ALA A 184 -8.58 21.95 3.32
CA ALA A 184 -8.84 20.97 2.27
C ALA A 184 -10.31 20.59 2.24
N SER A 185 -10.81 20.31 1.05
CA SER A 185 -12.12 19.68 0.86
C SER A 185 -12.06 18.24 1.33
N ARG A 186 -13.12 17.77 2.00
CA ARG A 186 -13.11 16.50 2.72
C ARG A 186 -14.15 15.56 2.14
N PHE A 187 -13.74 14.34 1.83
CA PHE A 187 -14.61 13.31 1.27
C PHE A 187 -14.44 12.01 2.05
N VAL A 188 -15.50 11.53 2.69
CA VAL A 188 -15.52 10.20 3.32
C VAL A 188 -16.02 9.20 2.28
N VAL A 189 -15.15 8.28 1.88
CA VAL A 189 -15.40 7.33 0.78
C VAL A 189 -15.31 5.90 1.33
N ALA A 190 -16.23 5.04 0.90
CA ALA A 190 -16.12 3.61 1.20
C ALA A 190 -14.91 3.01 0.48
N LEU A 191 -14.05 2.33 1.24
CA LEU A 191 -12.89 1.61 0.74
C LEU A 191 -13.32 0.19 0.35
N GLN A 192 -13.59 0.00 -0.94
CA GLN A 192 -14.09 -1.25 -1.49
C GLN A 192 -13.01 -2.31 -1.42
N GLN A 193 -13.29 -3.39 -0.69
CA GLN A 193 -12.40 -4.54 -0.62
C GLN A 193 -12.30 -5.17 -2.00
N VAL A 194 -11.07 -5.32 -2.49
CA VAL A 194 -10.82 -6.12 -3.69
C VAL A 194 -10.76 -7.57 -3.25
N MET A 195 -11.81 -8.33 -3.54
CA MET A 195 -11.72 -9.77 -3.39
C MET A 195 -10.64 -10.24 -4.36
N SER A 196 -9.58 -10.84 -3.82
CA SER A 196 -8.73 -11.72 -4.60
C SER A 196 -9.65 -12.78 -5.18
N ASP A 197 -9.76 -12.87 -6.51
CA ASP A 197 -10.35 -14.07 -7.11
C ASP A 197 -9.59 -15.25 -6.50
N GLY A 198 -10.31 -16.12 -5.81
CA GLY A 198 -9.73 -17.22 -5.05
C GLY A 198 -8.88 -18.11 -5.95
N ASP A 199 -7.67 -18.40 -5.49
CA ASP A 199 -6.95 -19.63 -5.82
C ASP A 199 -7.69 -20.85 -5.23
#